data_AF-A0A954QBB6-F1
#
_entry.id   AF-A0A954QBB6-F1
#
_cell.length_a   1.000
_cell.length_b   1.000
_cell.length_c   1.000
_cell.angle_alpha   90.00
_cell.angle_beta   90.00
_cell.angle_gamma   90.00
#
_symmetry.space_group_name_H-M   'P 1'
#
loop_
_entity.id
_entity.type
_entity.pdbx_description
1 polymer ?
#
loop_
_entity_poly.entity_id
_entity_poly.type
_entity_poly.pdbx_seq_one_letter_code
_entity_poly.pdbx_strand_id
1 'polypeptide(L)'
;MYYTYLLGVILAAAMLVQPRILEANPHSSEIDAPLAAHGDKVAQALHAKIASLSESGTHEARIQLESVAAGKGASLGGKAIGSARVKLIQVDRLASQLEIYGEPSGVDFNFRFREIQDDHWRNVIKGFAAAPGSQRYVASIRLAVQKQSPSRMKLLEKIQKLAVEQKWQAAEDELYGLFDALEAGTCFLSDQERMEISRPFSEVKSAIDTAMHRLRSQEAAQLLGQSRVEQTPDFASHMKAFQEATAAVATSSQANWDGEQLTGPQLVEKISDRWTEVHVACIRCRALDWAMQPLFQMAGANATKISPDPTSQTLQSQYAQFSTAAIEAIIALIRADASRVVGNDVAKLYTEYLGVIAPLAHQVADDNAVKAWEVALQQLAARAPAFEAEVKSYETATQELLRWRARVASSLAQSRSSEFLTLDKHLYDATVSKTPFLGLFPERPDQQLAPRLLASAPAILTVATPRLMGKQATAFDVVRVTPTSSSSIARYRARTYANVPAGLDLSRQVSALKSDLMTSEQASALTLAAATSLYSAERGDLASVGGEIVGHHLEAIITRFADLPQPAAILVPLGVLPTEDIKQPLLPQMVMRFDLNPRWAQHEHFFRDLDRDPTE
;
A
#
# COMPACT_ATOMS: atom_id res chain seq x y z
N MET A 1 -22.58 -35.36 26.81
CA MET A 1 -21.37 -35.61 25.99
C MET A 1 -21.50 -35.10 24.55
N TYR A 2 -22.41 -34.15 24.26
CA TYR A 2 -22.60 -33.54 22.92
C TYR A 2 -22.37 -32.02 22.88
N TYR A 3 -22.10 -31.39 24.03
CA TYR A 3 -21.91 -29.93 24.14
C TYR A 3 -20.44 -29.48 24.05
N THR A 4 -19.47 -30.39 24.18
CA THR A 4 -18.03 -30.07 24.10
C THR A 4 -17.48 -30.05 22.67
N TYR A 5 -18.15 -30.68 21.70
CA TYR A 5 -17.71 -30.66 20.30
C TYR A 5 -18.18 -29.41 19.53
N LEU A 6 -19.31 -28.79 19.93
CA LEU A 6 -19.82 -27.60 19.24
C LEU A 6 -19.04 -26.32 19.62
N LEU A 7 -18.52 -26.24 20.85
CA LEU A 7 -17.66 -25.12 21.27
C LEU A 7 -16.27 -25.16 20.61
N GLY A 8 -15.72 -26.35 20.34
CA GLY A 8 -14.41 -26.50 19.70
C GLY A 8 -14.38 -26.05 18.23
N VAL A 9 -15.50 -26.20 17.50
CA VAL A 9 -15.60 -25.79 16.08
C VAL A 9 -15.91 -24.29 15.94
N ILE A 10 -16.64 -23.70 16.89
CA ILE A 10 -16.93 -22.26 16.87
C ILE A 10 -15.71 -21.43 17.35
N LEU A 11 -14.89 -21.94 18.27
CA LEU A 11 -13.62 -21.30 18.66
C LEU A 11 -12.53 -21.41 17.58
N ALA A 12 -12.49 -22.51 16.80
CA ALA A 12 -11.60 -22.62 15.65
C ALA A 12 -12.02 -21.70 14.49
N ALA A 13 -13.32 -21.46 14.29
CA ALA A 13 -13.81 -20.51 13.29
C ALA A 13 -13.65 -19.04 13.74
N ALA A 14 -13.76 -18.74 15.03
CA ALA A 14 -13.57 -17.38 15.55
C ALA A 14 -12.09 -16.96 15.68
N MET A 15 -11.15 -17.90 15.77
CA MET A 15 -9.70 -17.61 15.70
C MET A 15 -9.16 -17.52 14.26
N LEU A 16 -9.95 -17.84 13.25
CA LEU A 16 -9.61 -17.72 11.83
C LEU A 16 -10.25 -16.52 11.12
N VAL A 17 -11.12 -15.77 11.80
CA VAL A 17 -11.51 -14.43 11.35
C VAL A 17 -10.62 -13.42 12.05
N GLN A 18 -9.32 -13.46 11.72
CA GLN A 18 -8.63 -12.18 11.66
C GLN A 18 -9.45 -11.34 10.67
N PRO A 19 -9.82 -10.09 10.98
CA PRO A 19 -10.29 -9.22 9.92
C PRO A 19 -9.25 -9.35 8.80
N ARG A 20 -9.69 -9.78 7.61
CA ARG A 20 -8.88 -9.77 6.39
C ARG A 20 -8.57 -8.30 6.12
N ILE A 21 -7.63 -7.75 6.87
CA ILE A 21 -7.13 -6.39 6.74
C ILE A 21 -6.27 -6.46 5.47
N LEU A 22 -6.95 -6.35 4.33
CA LEU A 22 -6.42 -6.27 2.98
C LEU A 22 -5.48 -7.44 2.63
N GLU A 23 -6.07 -8.58 2.22
CA GLU A 23 -5.33 -9.62 1.50
C GLU A 23 -4.76 -9.01 0.21
N ALA A 24 -3.48 -8.65 0.25
CA ALA A 24 -2.72 -8.21 -0.89
C ALA A 24 -2.47 -9.39 -1.83
N ASN A 25 -2.84 -9.23 -3.09
CA ASN A 25 -2.62 -10.18 -4.16
C ASN A 25 -1.81 -9.49 -5.27
N PRO A 26 -0.83 -10.15 -5.89
CA PRO A 26 -0.39 -11.53 -5.66
C PRO A 26 0.58 -11.72 -4.49
N HIS A 27 0.70 -12.98 -4.03
CA HIS A 27 1.60 -13.36 -2.94
C HIS A 27 2.35 -14.67 -3.20
N SER A 28 3.33 -14.98 -2.36
CA SER A 28 4.26 -16.11 -2.51
C SER A 28 3.60 -17.48 -2.74
N SER A 29 2.39 -17.72 -2.22
CA SER A 29 1.61 -18.95 -2.42
C SER A 29 0.50 -18.85 -3.49
N GLU A 30 0.17 -17.66 -3.96
CA GLU A 30 -0.80 -17.41 -5.04
C GLU A 30 -0.25 -16.34 -6.00
N ILE A 31 0.81 -16.71 -6.72
CA ILE A 31 1.55 -15.79 -7.60
C ILE A 31 0.71 -15.33 -8.81
N ASP A 32 -0.32 -16.10 -9.17
CA ASP A 32 -1.18 -15.83 -10.32
C ASP A 32 -2.33 -14.85 -10.00
N ALA A 33 -2.57 -14.52 -8.73
CA ALA A 33 -3.64 -13.60 -8.37
C ALA A 33 -3.39 -12.19 -8.96
N PRO A 34 -4.43 -11.46 -9.40
CA PRO A 34 -4.27 -10.11 -9.93
C PRO A 34 -3.95 -9.10 -8.83
N LEU A 35 -3.29 -8.00 -9.19
CA LEU A 35 -3.19 -6.83 -8.32
C LEU A 35 -4.58 -6.33 -7.91
N ALA A 36 -4.72 -5.89 -6.66
CA ALA A 36 -5.94 -5.27 -6.15
C ALA A 36 -6.21 -3.89 -6.79
N ALA A 37 -7.49 -3.51 -6.84
CA ALA A 37 -7.96 -2.18 -7.23
C ALA A 37 -8.51 -1.44 -6.00
N HIS A 38 -8.29 -0.12 -5.92
CA HIS A 38 -8.78 0.73 -4.81
C HIS A 38 -10.08 1.46 -5.11
N GLY A 39 -10.41 1.60 -6.39
CA GLY A 39 -11.33 2.61 -6.86
C GLY A 39 -12.80 2.38 -6.53
N ASP A 40 -13.59 3.28 -7.07
CA ASP A 40 -15.03 3.31 -6.93
C ASP A 40 -15.73 2.09 -7.58
N LYS A 41 -17.05 2.04 -7.48
CA LYS A 41 -17.85 0.91 -7.99
C LYS A 41 -17.62 0.61 -9.48
N VAL A 42 -17.31 1.61 -10.30
CA VAL A 42 -16.99 1.44 -11.73
C VAL A 42 -15.66 0.70 -11.87
N ALA A 43 -14.60 1.17 -11.21
CA ALA A 43 -13.28 0.53 -11.22
C ALA A 43 -13.34 -0.91 -10.67
N GLN A 44 -14.07 -1.14 -9.58
CA GLN A 44 -14.27 -2.48 -9.00
C GLN A 44 -15.04 -3.41 -9.95
N ALA A 45 -16.09 -2.92 -10.62
CA ALA A 45 -16.84 -3.70 -11.59
C ALA A 45 -16.01 -4.06 -12.82
N LEU A 46 -15.18 -3.11 -13.30
CA LEU A 46 -14.23 -3.35 -14.39
C LEU A 46 -13.20 -4.40 -13.98
N HIS A 47 -12.57 -4.25 -12.80
CA HIS A 47 -11.59 -5.20 -12.27
C HIS A 47 -12.16 -6.61 -12.18
N ALA A 48 -13.34 -6.79 -11.58
CA ALA A 48 -14.00 -8.09 -11.47
C ALA A 48 -14.30 -8.73 -12.84
N LYS A 49 -14.75 -7.91 -13.81
CA LYS A 49 -14.99 -8.38 -15.19
C LYS A 49 -13.69 -8.82 -15.86
N ILE A 50 -12.61 -8.05 -15.71
CA ILE A 50 -11.30 -8.38 -16.27
C ILE A 50 -10.74 -9.63 -15.63
N ALA A 51 -10.82 -9.78 -14.30
CA ALA A 51 -10.37 -10.96 -13.59
C ALA A 51 -11.05 -12.24 -14.10
N SER A 52 -12.39 -12.21 -14.26
CA SER A 52 -13.15 -13.34 -14.82
C SER A 52 -12.79 -13.67 -16.27
N LEU A 53 -12.59 -12.65 -17.12
CA LEU A 53 -12.16 -12.85 -18.50
C LEU A 53 -10.72 -13.37 -18.59
N SER A 54 -9.84 -12.87 -17.72
CA SER A 54 -8.42 -13.23 -17.68
C SER A 54 -8.23 -14.66 -17.20
N GLU A 55 -8.94 -15.08 -16.14
CA GLU A 55 -8.89 -16.46 -15.65
C GLU A 55 -9.33 -17.44 -16.74
N SER A 56 -10.50 -17.21 -17.35
CA SER A 56 -11.03 -18.10 -18.38
C SER A 56 -10.22 -18.04 -19.69
N GLY A 57 -9.79 -16.86 -20.12
CA GLY A 57 -9.02 -16.66 -21.34
C GLY A 57 -7.59 -17.21 -21.24
N THR A 58 -6.92 -16.99 -20.11
CA THR A 58 -5.56 -17.51 -19.84
C THR A 58 -5.58 -19.03 -19.72
N HIS A 59 -6.58 -19.60 -19.04
CA HIS A 59 -6.75 -21.05 -18.96
C HIS A 59 -6.93 -21.68 -20.34
N GLU A 60 -7.83 -21.13 -21.16
CA GLU A 60 -8.05 -21.59 -22.53
C GLU A 60 -6.78 -21.44 -23.39
N ALA A 61 -6.10 -20.30 -23.29
CA ALA A 61 -4.88 -20.03 -24.05
C ALA A 61 -3.75 -21.01 -23.68
N ARG A 62 -3.59 -21.32 -22.38
CA ARG A 62 -2.60 -22.29 -21.89
C ARG A 62 -2.85 -23.69 -22.46
N ILE A 63 -4.11 -24.15 -22.48
CA ILE A 63 -4.47 -25.43 -23.10
C ILE A 63 -4.04 -25.47 -24.58
N GLN A 64 -4.24 -24.38 -25.32
CA GLN A 64 -3.83 -24.31 -26.73
C GLN A 64 -2.30 -24.37 -26.87
N LEU A 65 -1.58 -23.62 -26.03
CA LEU A 65 -0.12 -23.57 -26.02
C LEU A 65 0.50 -24.94 -25.71
N GLU A 66 0.01 -25.62 -24.66
CA GLU A 66 0.46 -26.96 -24.28
C GLU A 66 0.20 -27.99 -25.38
N SER A 67 -0.95 -27.87 -26.07
CA SER A 67 -1.28 -28.76 -27.19
C SER A 67 -0.35 -28.56 -28.37
N VAL A 68 0.02 -27.32 -28.71
CA VAL A 68 1.02 -27.05 -29.77
C VAL A 68 2.39 -27.54 -29.36
N ALA A 69 2.82 -27.31 -28.11
CA ALA A 69 4.09 -27.81 -27.59
C ALA A 69 4.17 -29.34 -27.61
N ALA A 70 3.06 -30.04 -27.38
CA ALA A 70 2.95 -31.49 -27.46
C ALA A 70 2.83 -32.03 -28.90
N GLY A 71 2.96 -31.18 -29.93
CA GLY A 71 2.79 -31.59 -31.34
C GLY A 71 1.34 -31.92 -31.73
N LYS A 72 0.36 -31.62 -30.87
CA LYS A 72 -1.07 -31.87 -31.07
C LYS A 72 -1.81 -30.66 -31.65
N GLY A 73 -1.11 -29.78 -32.36
CA GLY A 73 -1.72 -28.60 -33.01
C GLY A 73 -2.90 -28.94 -33.94
N ALA A 74 -2.90 -30.13 -34.54
CA ALA A 74 -3.97 -30.61 -35.42
C ALA A 74 -5.27 -30.99 -34.71
N SER A 75 -5.24 -31.27 -33.40
CA SER A 75 -6.45 -31.52 -32.61
C SER A 75 -7.08 -30.25 -32.04
N LEU A 76 -6.46 -29.08 -32.27
CA LEU A 76 -7.00 -27.82 -31.78
C LEU A 76 -8.20 -27.38 -32.61
N GLY A 77 -9.27 -26.95 -31.93
CA GLY A 77 -10.43 -26.37 -32.57
C GLY A 77 -10.21 -24.90 -32.89
N GLY A 78 -10.25 -24.52 -34.17
CA GLY A 78 -10.10 -23.12 -34.59
C GLY A 78 -11.08 -22.15 -33.92
N LYS A 79 -12.30 -22.61 -33.57
CA LYS A 79 -13.26 -21.81 -32.79
C LYS A 79 -12.80 -21.55 -31.35
N ALA A 80 -12.17 -22.53 -30.70
CA ALA A 80 -11.68 -22.40 -29.33
C ALA A 80 -10.49 -21.44 -29.27
N ILE A 81 -9.54 -21.56 -30.22
CA ILE A 81 -8.45 -20.60 -30.39
C ILE A 81 -9.01 -19.20 -30.62
N GLY A 82 -9.93 -19.02 -31.57
CA GLY A 82 -10.57 -17.74 -31.83
C GLY A 82 -11.25 -17.12 -30.61
N SER A 83 -12.02 -17.93 -29.86
CA SER A 83 -12.69 -17.50 -28.62
C SER A 83 -11.71 -17.03 -27.55
N ALA A 84 -10.65 -17.80 -27.30
CA ALA A 84 -9.61 -17.43 -26.34
C ALA A 84 -8.92 -16.11 -26.75
N ARG A 85 -8.64 -15.93 -28.05
CA ARG A 85 -8.08 -14.68 -28.57
C ARG A 85 -8.98 -13.48 -28.31
N VAL A 86 -10.28 -13.61 -28.52
CA VAL A 86 -11.25 -12.53 -28.24
C VAL A 86 -11.22 -12.13 -26.77
N LYS A 87 -11.26 -13.10 -25.85
CA LYS A 87 -11.20 -12.82 -24.39
C LYS A 87 -9.93 -12.07 -24.02
N LEU A 88 -8.79 -12.46 -24.56
CA LEU A 88 -7.51 -11.79 -24.33
C LEU A 88 -7.53 -10.33 -24.81
N ILE A 89 -8.06 -10.05 -26.00
CA ILE A 89 -8.20 -8.66 -26.49
C ILE A 89 -9.20 -7.85 -25.65
N GLN A 90 -10.28 -8.49 -25.17
CA GLN A 90 -11.20 -7.84 -24.25
C GLN A 90 -10.52 -7.46 -22.93
N VAL A 91 -9.64 -8.32 -22.40
CA VAL A 91 -8.82 -8.02 -21.21
C VAL A 91 -7.97 -6.78 -21.46
N ASP A 92 -7.20 -6.69 -22.55
CA ASP A 92 -6.36 -5.53 -22.91
C ASP A 92 -7.16 -4.23 -23.02
N ARG A 93 -8.31 -4.29 -23.70
CA ARG A 93 -9.19 -3.13 -23.88
C ARG A 93 -9.75 -2.64 -22.55
N LEU A 94 -10.19 -3.54 -21.67
CA LEU A 94 -10.77 -3.19 -20.37
C LEU A 94 -9.69 -2.79 -19.36
N ALA A 95 -8.51 -3.41 -19.39
CA ALA A 95 -7.37 -3.06 -18.56
C ALA A 95 -6.85 -1.65 -18.88
N SER A 96 -6.81 -1.27 -20.16
CA SER A 96 -6.55 0.11 -20.59
C SER A 96 -7.60 1.11 -20.07
N GLN A 97 -8.87 0.70 -19.93
CA GLN A 97 -9.87 1.55 -19.27
C GLN A 97 -9.59 1.67 -17.78
N LEU A 98 -9.21 0.58 -17.12
CA LEU A 98 -8.87 0.55 -15.70
C LEU A 98 -7.72 1.53 -15.39
N GLU A 99 -6.69 1.58 -16.23
CA GLU A 99 -5.61 2.58 -16.11
C GLU A 99 -6.11 4.04 -16.17
N ILE A 100 -7.14 4.35 -16.98
CA ILE A 100 -7.76 5.69 -17.03
C ILE A 100 -8.38 6.07 -15.68
N TYR A 101 -8.96 5.10 -14.96
CA TYR A 101 -9.50 5.31 -13.61
C TYR A 101 -8.42 5.33 -12.51
N GLY A 102 -7.13 5.37 -12.88
CA GLY A 102 -6.04 5.49 -11.91
C GLY A 102 -5.74 4.17 -11.18
N GLU A 103 -6.04 3.03 -11.79
CA GLU A 103 -5.90 1.71 -11.18
C GLU A 103 -4.64 0.97 -11.65
N PRO A 104 -3.69 0.67 -10.76
CA PRO A 104 -2.47 -0.08 -11.07
C PRO A 104 -2.70 -1.49 -11.62
N SER A 105 -3.81 -2.13 -11.25
CA SER A 105 -4.16 -3.48 -11.71
C SER A 105 -4.38 -3.56 -13.23
N GLY A 106 -4.79 -2.44 -13.87
CA GLY A 106 -4.84 -2.36 -15.33
C GLY A 106 -3.47 -2.60 -15.99
N VAL A 107 -2.40 -2.07 -15.39
CA VAL A 107 -1.03 -2.25 -15.88
C VAL A 107 -0.61 -3.72 -15.83
N ASP A 108 -0.89 -4.41 -14.71
CA ASP A 108 -0.60 -5.85 -14.57
C ASP A 108 -1.38 -6.68 -15.60
N PHE A 109 -2.68 -6.43 -15.77
CA PHE A 109 -3.49 -7.13 -16.78
C PHE A 109 -2.99 -6.90 -18.21
N ASN A 110 -2.57 -5.68 -18.54
CA ASN A 110 -1.95 -5.38 -19.84
C ASN A 110 -0.65 -6.15 -20.07
N PHE A 111 0.21 -6.30 -19.05
CA PHE A 111 1.39 -7.14 -19.15
C PHE A 111 1.04 -8.63 -19.33
N ARG A 112 0.10 -9.16 -18.54
CA ARG A 112 -0.37 -10.55 -18.66
C ARG A 112 -0.88 -10.85 -20.07
N PHE A 113 -1.65 -9.93 -20.64
CA PHE A 113 -2.13 -10.06 -22.02
C PHE A 113 -0.98 -10.10 -23.03
N ARG A 114 0.00 -9.19 -22.94
CA ARG A 114 1.14 -9.12 -23.87
C ARG A 114 1.99 -10.39 -23.85
N GLU A 115 2.27 -10.93 -22.66
CA GLU A 115 3.03 -12.18 -22.50
C GLU A 115 2.40 -13.36 -23.25
N ILE A 116 1.07 -13.43 -23.25
CA ILE A 116 0.32 -14.45 -23.98
C ILE A 116 0.24 -14.08 -25.47
N GLN A 117 0.00 -12.81 -25.81
CA GLN A 117 -0.22 -12.33 -27.18
C GLN A 117 0.99 -12.46 -28.10
N ASP A 118 2.23 -12.39 -27.58
CA ASP A 118 3.45 -12.30 -28.38
C ASP A 118 3.78 -13.62 -29.14
N ASP A 119 5.02 -14.12 -29.08
CA ASP A 119 5.44 -15.28 -29.89
C ASP A 119 4.64 -16.54 -29.58
N HIS A 120 4.13 -16.67 -28.36
CA HIS A 120 3.29 -17.78 -27.92
C HIS A 120 2.01 -17.90 -28.75
N TRP A 121 1.19 -16.85 -28.84
CA TRP A 121 -0.06 -16.93 -29.60
C TRP A 121 0.18 -17.07 -31.10
N ARG A 122 1.21 -16.42 -31.64
CA ARG A 122 1.63 -16.61 -33.03
C ARG A 122 2.00 -18.06 -33.33
N ASN A 123 2.65 -18.75 -32.38
CA ASN A 123 2.99 -20.16 -32.51
C ASN A 123 1.74 -21.06 -32.43
N VAL A 124 0.74 -20.71 -31.63
CA VAL A 124 -0.56 -21.42 -31.62
C VAL A 124 -1.23 -21.35 -32.99
N ILE A 125 -1.35 -20.14 -33.55
CA ILE A 125 -1.97 -19.91 -34.86
C ILE A 125 -1.19 -20.64 -35.96
N LYS A 126 0.15 -20.55 -35.97
CA LYS A 126 1.00 -21.27 -36.93
C LYS A 126 0.87 -22.79 -36.80
N GLY A 127 0.87 -23.32 -35.57
CA GLY A 127 0.72 -24.73 -35.28
C GLY A 127 -0.63 -25.28 -35.75
N PHE A 128 -1.71 -24.53 -35.58
CA PHE A 128 -3.02 -24.86 -36.15
C PHE A 128 -2.99 -24.78 -37.69
N ALA A 129 -2.45 -23.70 -38.27
CA ALA A 129 -2.39 -23.50 -39.71
C ALA A 129 -1.59 -24.60 -40.45
N ALA A 130 -0.60 -25.20 -39.81
CA ALA A 130 0.16 -26.33 -40.35
C ALA A 130 -0.62 -27.66 -40.41
N ALA A 131 -1.76 -27.77 -39.72
CA ALA A 131 -2.56 -28.99 -39.69
C ALA A 131 -3.34 -29.23 -41.00
N PRO A 132 -3.43 -30.47 -41.52
CA PRO A 132 -4.12 -30.77 -42.79
C PRO A 132 -5.61 -30.37 -42.82
N GLY A 133 -6.28 -30.32 -41.66
CA GLY A 133 -7.69 -29.93 -41.54
C GLY A 133 -7.94 -28.42 -41.43
N SER A 134 -6.92 -27.61 -41.16
CA SER A 134 -7.07 -26.18 -40.88
C SER A 134 -7.37 -25.36 -42.13
N GLN A 135 -6.87 -25.77 -43.30
CA GLN A 135 -7.07 -25.04 -44.56
C GLN A 135 -8.55 -24.91 -44.92
N ARG A 136 -9.35 -25.96 -44.71
CA ARG A 136 -10.80 -25.92 -44.92
C ARG A 136 -11.48 -24.95 -43.97
N TYR A 137 -11.06 -24.93 -42.71
CA TYR A 137 -11.56 -23.98 -41.72
C TYR A 137 -11.21 -22.53 -42.10
N VAL A 138 -9.94 -22.24 -42.41
CA VAL A 138 -9.51 -20.89 -42.83
C VAL A 138 -10.21 -20.44 -44.11
N ALA A 139 -10.38 -21.33 -45.10
CA ALA A 139 -11.15 -21.03 -46.31
C ALA A 139 -12.63 -20.71 -45.99
N SER A 140 -13.24 -21.42 -45.04
CA SER A 140 -14.60 -21.13 -44.58
C SER A 140 -14.70 -19.77 -43.90
N ILE A 141 -13.68 -19.35 -43.14
CA ILE A 141 -13.61 -18.01 -42.54
C ILE A 141 -13.51 -16.95 -43.63
N ARG A 142 -12.61 -17.10 -44.62
CA ARG A 142 -12.50 -16.15 -45.74
C ARG A 142 -13.84 -15.96 -46.46
N LEU A 143 -14.52 -17.07 -46.76
CA LEU A 143 -15.83 -17.03 -47.40
C LEU A 143 -16.89 -16.35 -46.51
N ALA A 144 -16.89 -16.65 -45.21
CA ALA A 144 -17.82 -16.03 -44.25
C ALA A 144 -17.59 -14.52 -44.15
N VAL A 145 -16.32 -14.09 -44.02
CA VAL A 145 -15.93 -12.68 -44.01
C VAL A 145 -16.34 -12.01 -45.32
N GLN A 146 -16.11 -12.62 -46.47
CA GLN A 146 -16.53 -12.04 -47.75
C GLN A 146 -18.06 -11.87 -47.84
N LYS A 147 -18.82 -12.92 -47.47
CA LYS A 147 -20.30 -12.89 -47.46
C LYS A 147 -20.88 -11.86 -46.49
N GLN A 148 -20.22 -11.64 -45.35
CA GLN A 148 -20.64 -10.65 -44.35
C GLN A 148 -20.32 -9.21 -44.73
N SER A 149 -19.58 -8.96 -45.82
CA SER A 149 -19.17 -7.61 -46.23
C SER A 149 -20.32 -6.59 -46.33
N PRO A 150 -21.47 -6.90 -46.98
CA PRO A 150 -22.58 -5.94 -47.04
C PRO A 150 -23.17 -5.61 -45.67
N SER A 151 -23.25 -6.60 -44.78
CA SER A 151 -23.77 -6.40 -43.42
C SER A 151 -22.80 -5.57 -42.57
N ARG A 152 -21.49 -5.76 -42.75
CA ARG A 152 -20.47 -4.93 -42.10
C ARG A 152 -20.51 -3.48 -42.55
N MET A 153 -20.72 -3.22 -43.85
CA MET A 153 -20.85 -1.85 -44.35
C MET A 153 -22.10 -1.15 -43.80
N LYS A 154 -23.23 -1.86 -43.70
CA LYS A 154 -24.43 -1.34 -43.00
C LYS A 154 -24.16 -1.05 -41.53
N LEU A 155 -23.39 -1.90 -40.86
CA LEU A 155 -23.01 -1.67 -39.47
C LEU A 155 -22.06 -0.48 -39.33
N LEU A 156 -21.12 -0.28 -40.26
CA LEU A 156 -20.28 0.91 -40.34
C LEU A 156 -21.13 2.18 -40.47
N GLU A 157 -22.13 2.20 -41.35
CA GLU A 157 -23.07 3.34 -41.49
C GLU A 157 -23.82 3.61 -40.18
N LYS A 158 -24.27 2.56 -39.48
CA LYS A 158 -24.90 2.68 -38.14
C LYS A 158 -23.92 3.25 -37.12
N ILE A 159 -22.69 2.76 -37.05
CA ILE A 159 -21.66 3.23 -36.11
C ILE A 159 -21.30 4.70 -36.41
N GLN A 160 -21.13 5.06 -37.68
CA GLN A 160 -20.89 6.45 -38.10
C GLN A 160 -22.05 7.36 -37.71
N LYS A 161 -23.30 6.91 -37.89
CA LYS A 161 -24.48 7.65 -37.45
C LYS A 161 -24.48 7.85 -35.93
N LEU A 162 -24.20 6.81 -35.15
CA LEU A 162 -24.10 6.92 -33.69
C LEU A 162 -22.98 7.89 -33.26
N ALA A 163 -21.83 7.86 -33.93
CA ALA A 163 -20.71 8.77 -33.68
C ALA A 163 -21.07 10.23 -34.01
N VAL A 164 -21.73 10.49 -35.14
CA VAL A 164 -22.21 11.84 -35.52
C VAL A 164 -23.26 12.36 -34.51
N GLU A 165 -24.13 11.47 -34.02
CA GLU A 165 -25.10 11.76 -32.96
C GLU A 165 -24.46 11.84 -31.56
N GLN A 166 -23.13 11.70 -31.46
CA GLN A 166 -22.36 11.71 -30.20
C GLN A 166 -22.80 10.63 -29.18
N LYS A 167 -23.43 9.56 -29.66
CA LYS A 167 -23.79 8.38 -28.86
C LYS A 167 -22.59 7.46 -28.72
N TRP A 168 -21.52 7.98 -28.11
CA TRP A 168 -20.18 7.37 -28.13
C TRP A 168 -20.15 5.97 -27.52
N GLN A 169 -20.80 5.73 -26.38
CA GLN A 169 -20.84 4.40 -25.75
C GLN A 169 -21.52 3.37 -26.65
N ALA A 170 -22.68 3.71 -27.22
CA ALA A 170 -23.38 2.81 -28.14
C ALA A 170 -22.59 2.56 -29.43
N ALA A 171 -21.89 3.58 -29.94
CA ALA A 171 -21.01 3.43 -31.10
C ALA A 171 -19.83 2.50 -30.81
N GLU A 172 -19.24 2.64 -29.62
CA GLU A 172 -18.15 1.79 -29.11
C GLU A 172 -18.61 0.33 -28.96
N ASP A 173 -19.76 0.09 -28.31
CA ASP A 173 -20.30 -1.25 -28.09
C ASP A 173 -20.54 -1.99 -29.42
N GLU A 174 -21.09 -1.30 -30.42
CA GLU A 174 -21.33 -1.87 -31.75
C GLU A 174 -20.01 -2.12 -32.53
N LEU A 175 -19.07 -1.18 -32.46
CA LEU A 175 -17.77 -1.28 -33.12
C LEU A 175 -16.94 -2.44 -32.54
N TYR A 176 -16.83 -2.50 -31.22
CA TYR A 176 -16.05 -3.53 -30.56
C TYR A 176 -16.76 -4.87 -30.51
N GLY A 177 -18.09 -4.90 -30.46
CA GLY A 177 -18.87 -6.12 -30.70
C GLY A 177 -18.60 -6.71 -32.09
N LEU A 178 -18.48 -5.87 -33.12
CA LEU A 178 -18.06 -6.31 -34.46
C LEU A 178 -16.62 -6.84 -34.47
N PHE A 179 -15.67 -6.12 -33.87
CA PHE A 179 -14.27 -6.57 -33.86
C PHE A 179 -14.10 -7.87 -33.09
N ASP A 180 -14.76 -8.02 -31.95
CA ASP A 180 -14.74 -9.26 -31.16
C ASP A 180 -15.32 -10.43 -31.99
N ALA A 181 -16.43 -10.20 -32.72
CA ALA A 181 -17.01 -11.21 -33.61
C ALA A 181 -16.11 -11.58 -34.80
N LEU A 182 -15.38 -10.60 -35.36
CA LEU A 182 -14.45 -10.82 -36.47
C LEU A 182 -13.19 -11.54 -36.01
N GLU A 183 -12.58 -11.13 -34.90
CA GLU A 183 -11.30 -11.65 -34.41
C GLU A 183 -11.36 -13.16 -34.16
N ALA A 184 -12.50 -13.69 -33.72
CA ALA A 184 -12.71 -15.13 -33.54
C ALA A 184 -12.38 -15.98 -34.80
N GLY A 185 -12.44 -15.37 -35.99
CA GLY A 185 -12.03 -16.00 -37.24
C GLY A 185 -10.81 -15.34 -37.90
N THR A 186 -10.72 -14.02 -37.87
CA THR A 186 -9.69 -13.29 -38.64
C THR A 186 -8.29 -13.43 -38.06
N CYS A 187 -8.14 -13.92 -36.82
CA CYS A 187 -6.82 -14.22 -36.24
C CYS A 187 -6.02 -15.29 -37.02
N PHE A 188 -6.65 -16.06 -37.91
CA PHE A 188 -5.99 -17.04 -38.79
C PHE A 188 -5.63 -16.49 -40.18
N LEU A 189 -6.03 -15.26 -40.50
CA LEU A 189 -5.74 -14.61 -41.78
C LEU A 189 -4.39 -13.90 -41.74
N SER A 190 -3.85 -13.59 -42.92
CA SER A 190 -2.64 -12.77 -43.02
C SER A 190 -2.86 -11.37 -42.48
N ASP A 191 -1.79 -10.70 -42.03
CA ASP A 191 -1.89 -9.32 -41.54
C ASP A 191 -2.48 -8.36 -42.59
N GLN A 192 -2.15 -8.58 -43.87
CA GLN A 192 -2.73 -7.80 -44.98
C GLN A 192 -4.25 -8.00 -45.08
N GLU A 193 -4.73 -9.25 -45.06
CA GLU A 193 -6.17 -9.54 -45.09
C GLU A 193 -6.88 -8.91 -43.88
N ARG A 194 -6.29 -9.00 -42.69
CA ARG A 194 -6.83 -8.39 -41.47
C ARG A 194 -6.92 -6.86 -41.57
N MET A 195 -5.87 -6.22 -42.10
CA MET A 195 -5.84 -4.79 -42.35
C MET A 195 -6.90 -4.37 -43.36
N GLU A 196 -7.08 -5.11 -44.46
CA GLU A 196 -8.10 -4.80 -45.47
C GLU A 196 -9.53 -4.88 -44.90
N ILE A 197 -9.79 -5.83 -44.00
CA ILE A 197 -11.08 -6.00 -43.32
C ILE A 197 -11.36 -4.85 -42.35
N SER A 198 -10.36 -4.38 -41.61
CA SER A 198 -10.52 -3.35 -40.57
C SER A 198 -10.39 -1.92 -41.09
N ARG A 199 -9.69 -1.70 -42.20
CA ARG A 199 -9.42 -0.38 -42.79
C ARG A 199 -10.66 0.51 -42.94
N PRO A 200 -11.84 0.03 -43.39
CA PRO A 200 -13.02 0.89 -43.50
C PRO A 200 -13.48 1.51 -42.17
N PHE A 201 -13.09 0.92 -41.04
CA PHE A 201 -13.46 1.36 -39.70
C PHE A 201 -12.40 2.28 -39.06
N SER A 202 -11.23 2.51 -39.68
CA SER A 202 -10.10 3.15 -39.01
C SER A 202 -10.40 4.57 -38.54
N GLU A 203 -11.07 5.37 -39.38
CA GLU A 203 -11.44 6.75 -39.07
C GLU A 203 -12.47 6.82 -37.94
N VAL A 204 -13.57 6.06 -38.06
CA VAL A 204 -14.62 6.04 -37.03
C VAL A 204 -14.13 5.44 -35.72
N LYS A 205 -13.26 4.43 -35.76
CA LYS A 205 -12.58 3.86 -34.59
C LYS A 205 -11.76 4.92 -33.88
N SER A 206 -10.91 5.65 -34.60
CA SER A 206 -10.09 6.72 -34.02
C SER A 206 -10.94 7.80 -33.35
N ALA A 207 -12.04 8.21 -34.00
CA ALA A 207 -12.97 9.18 -33.46
C ALA A 207 -13.65 8.67 -32.16
N ILE A 208 -14.14 7.43 -32.18
CA ILE A 208 -14.79 6.79 -31.01
C ILE A 208 -13.79 6.63 -29.87
N ASP A 209 -12.60 6.07 -30.11
CA ASP A 209 -11.58 5.86 -29.07
C ASP A 209 -11.17 7.18 -28.43
N THR A 210 -10.96 8.22 -29.24
CA THR A 210 -10.60 9.56 -28.74
C THR A 210 -11.74 10.14 -27.89
N ALA A 211 -12.98 10.05 -28.36
CA ALA A 211 -14.14 10.58 -27.64
C ALA A 211 -14.39 9.82 -26.33
N MET A 212 -14.33 8.49 -26.36
CA MET A 212 -14.52 7.63 -25.19
C MET A 212 -13.40 7.78 -24.18
N HIS A 213 -12.15 7.88 -24.62
CA HIS A 213 -11.04 8.21 -23.73
C HIS A 213 -11.29 9.54 -23.03
N ARG A 214 -11.70 10.59 -23.76
CA ARG A 214 -12.00 11.89 -23.16
C ARG A 214 -13.13 11.80 -22.11
N LEU A 215 -14.23 11.11 -22.43
CA LEU A 215 -15.36 10.95 -21.53
C LEU A 215 -14.97 10.20 -20.26
N ARG A 216 -14.25 9.08 -20.39
CA ARG A 216 -13.76 8.30 -19.25
C ARG A 216 -12.75 9.08 -18.41
N SER A 217 -11.84 9.83 -19.02
CA SER A 217 -10.90 10.68 -18.27
C SER A 217 -11.62 11.77 -17.48
N GLN A 218 -12.70 12.34 -18.03
CA GLN A 218 -13.53 13.32 -17.30
C GLN A 218 -14.28 12.67 -16.13
N GLU A 219 -14.88 11.51 -16.36
CA GLU A 219 -15.56 10.74 -15.32
C GLU A 219 -14.59 10.31 -14.22
N ALA A 220 -13.43 9.75 -14.58
CA ALA A 220 -12.37 9.37 -13.64
C ALA A 220 -11.87 10.56 -12.83
N ALA A 221 -11.63 11.71 -13.47
CA ALA A 221 -11.24 12.95 -12.78
C ALA A 221 -12.32 13.40 -11.77
N GLN A 222 -13.59 13.26 -12.12
CA GLN A 222 -14.70 13.59 -11.23
C GLN A 222 -14.79 12.63 -10.05
N LEU A 223 -14.72 11.32 -10.28
CA LEU A 223 -14.83 10.29 -9.23
C LEU A 223 -13.65 10.30 -8.26
N LEU A 224 -12.42 10.37 -8.78
CA LEU A 224 -11.21 10.50 -7.96
C LEU A 224 -11.18 11.85 -7.24
N GLY A 225 -11.55 12.93 -7.92
CA GLY A 225 -11.65 14.26 -7.32
C GLY A 225 -12.67 14.34 -6.19
N GLN A 226 -13.85 13.72 -6.36
CA GLN A 226 -14.85 13.61 -5.31
C GLN A 226 -14.33 12.81 -4.11
N SER A 227 -13.77 11.61 -4.36
CA SER A 227 -13.19 10.76 -3.32
C SER A 227 -12.09 11.51 -2.55
N ARG A 228 -11.27 12.29 -3.26
CA ARG A 228 -10.23 13.12 -2.68
C ARG A 228 -10.80 14.22 -1.79
N VAL A 229 -11.84 14.92 -2.23
CA VAL A 229 -12.52 15.94 -1.40
C VAL A 229 -13.14 15.30 -0.14
N GLU A 230 -13.80 14.15 -0.27
CA GLU A 230 -14.42 13.43 0.84
C GLU A 230 -13.41 12.98 1.91
N GLN A 231 -12.19 12.62 1.50
CA GLN A 231 -11.11 12.25 2.40
C GLN A 231 -10.32 13.45 2.94
N THR A 232 -10.52 14.66 2.40
CA THR A 232 -9.70 15.83 2.79
C THR A 232 -10.08 16.30 4.20
N PRO A 233 -9.13 16.34 5.15
CA PRO A 233 -9.42 16.81 6.49
C PRO A 233 -9.77 18.29 6.53
N ASP A 234 -10.70 18.68 7.40
CA ASP A 234 -10.92 20.08 7.74
C ASP A 234 -9.86 20.56 8.74
N PHE A 235 -8.66 20.84 8.23
CA PHE A 235 -7.53 21.29 9.03
C PHE A 235 -7.87 22.53 9.86
N ALA A 236 -8.61 23.48 9.30
CA ALA A 236 -8.93 24.74 9.97
C ALA A 236 -9.81 24.51 11.19
N SER A 237 -10.87 23.70 11.07
CA SER A 237 -11.73 23.35 12.20
C SER A 237 -10.98 22.58 13.28
N HIS A 238 -10.10 21.63 12.92
CA HIS A 238 -9.32 20.90 13.92
C HIS A 238 -8.30 21.78 14.65
N MET A 239 -7.57 22.64 13.93
CA MET A 239 -6.63 23.60 14.56
C MET A 239 -7.36 24.58 15.48
N LYS A 240 -8.55 25.05 15.08
CA LYS A 240 -9.39 25.89 15.93
C LYS A 240 -9.84 25.16 17.19
N ALA A 241 -10.24 23.89 17.09
CA ALA A 241 -10.60 23.07 18.25
C ALA A 241 -9.44 22.93 19.25
N PHE A 242 -8.19 22.76 18.76
CA PHE A 242 -7.00 22.74 19.62
C PHE A 242 -6.80 24.08 20.35
N GLN A 243 -6.94 25.20 19.65
CA GLN A 243 -6.82 26.54 20.24
C GLN A 243 -7.90 26.81 21.29
N GLU A 244 -9.16 26.44 21.02
CA GLU A 244 -10.27 26.61 21.96
C GLU A 244 -10.10 25.73 23.20
N ALA A 245 -9.69 24.47 23.02
CA ALA A 245 -9.44 23.56 24.14
C ALA A 245 -8.30 24.05 25.04
N THR A 246 -7.18 24.47 24.45
CA THR A 246 -6.04 24.99 25.22
C THR A 246 -6.39 26.28 25.97
N ALA A 247 -7.16 27.19 25.37
CA ALA A 247 -7.63 28.42 26.02
C ALA A 247 -8.65 28.15 27.15
N ALA A 248 -9.54 27.15 26.97
CA ALA A 248 -10.51 26.74 27.99
C ALA A 248 -9.80 26.13 29.21
N VAL A 249 -8.83 25.24 28.98
CA VAL A 249 -7.98 24.71 30.06
C VAL A 249 -7.24 25.85 30.76
N ALA A 250 -6.64 26.79 30.01
CA ALA A 250 -5.98 27.99 30.56
C ALA A 250 -6.84 28.75 31.57
N THR A 251 -8.15 28.82 31.33
CA THR A 251 -9.11 29.60 32.14
C THR A 251 -9.76 28.77 33.26
N SER A 252 -10.09 27.51 33.01
CA SER A 252 -11.01 26.73 33.85
C SER A 252 -10.51 25.35 34.24
N SER A 253 -9.24 25.01 33.95
CA SER A 253 -8.58 23.70 34.18
C SER A 253 -9.15 22.50 33.41
N GLN A 254 -10.29 22.67 32.74
CA GLN A 254 -10.91 21.69 31.86
C GLN A 254 -11.36 22.37 30.56
N ALA A 255 -11.56 21.57 29.52
CA ALA A 255 -12.23 22.02 28.30
C ALA A 255 -13.38 21.09 27.93
N ASN A 256 -14.41 21.64 27.31
CA ASN A 256 -15.42 20.84 26.64
C ASN A 256 -14.86 20.32 25.32
N TRP A 257 -14.78 19.02 25.15
CA TRP A 257 -14.41 18.36 23.90
C TRP A 257 -15.47 17.33 23.56
N ASP A 258 -16.18 17.52 22.44
CA ASP A 258 -17.28 16.66 21.99
C ASP A 258 -18.35 16.36 23.06
N GLY A 259 -18.59 17.32 23.96
CA GLY A 259 -19.59 17.23 25.05
C GLY A 259 -19.04 16.69 26.38
N GLU A 260 -17.76 16.30 26.43
CA GLU A 260 -17.08 15.82 27.63
C GLU A 260 -16.20 16.92 28.23
N GLN A 261 -16.22 17.05 29.56
CA GLN A 261 -15.27 17.92 30.27
C GLN A 261 -13.98 17.15 30.52
N LEU A 262 -12.90 17.56 29.83
CA LEU A 262 -11.62 16.87 29.85
C LEU A 262 -10.53 17.74 30.48
N THR A 263 -9.63 17.11 31.21
CA THR A 263 -8.41 17.73 31.73
C THR A 263 -7.34 17.86 30.65
N GLY A 264 -6.26 18.58 30.94
CA GLY A 264 -5.12 18.71 30.03
C GLY A 264 -4.55 17.37 29.54
N PRO A 265 -4.19 16.41 30.41
CA PRO A 265 -3.73 15.09 29.98
C PRO A 265 -4.74 14.34 29.09
N GLN A 266 -6.04 14.39 29.43
CA GLN A 266 -7.09 13.74 28.62
C GLN A 266 -7.24 14.40 27.23
N LEU A 267 -7.02 15.72 27.14
CA LEU A 267 -7.01 16.42 25.86
C LEU A 267 -5.79 16.06 25.00
N VAL A 268 -4.65 15.74 25.59
CA VAL A 268 -3.49 15.23 24.85
C VAL A 268 -3.84 13.92 24.15
N GLU A 269 -4.55 13.00 24.82
CA GLU A 269 -5.05 11.76 24.20
C GLU A 269 -5.99 12.07 23.03
N LYS A 270 -6.97 12.96 23.21
CA LYS A 270 -7.90 13.36 22.12
C LYS A 270 -7.19 14.03 20.95
N ILE A 271 -6.18 14.86 21.21
CA ILE A 271 -5.36 15.48 20.16
C ILE A 271 -4.55 14.40 19.41
N SER A 272 -3.98 13.43 20.12
CA SER A 272 -3.25 12.31 19.53
C SER A 272 -4.15 11.45 18.62
N ASP A 273 -5.35 11.10 19.10
CA ASP A 273 -6.34 10.35 18.31
C ASP A 273 -6.72 11.13 17.05
N ARG A 274 -7.04 12.42 17.20
CA ARG A 274 -7.40 13.28 16.07
C ARG A 274 -6.25 13.43 15.08
N TRP A 275 -5.01 13.55 15.55
CA TRP A 275 -3.84 13.64 14.67
C TRP A 275 -3.69 12.36 13.86
N THR A 276 -3.89 11.19 14.47
CA THR A 276 -3.84 9.89 13.78
C THR A 276 -4.94 9.76 12.72
N GLU A 277 -6.17 10.21 13.00
CA GLU A 277 -7.26 10.26 12.02
C GLU A 277 -6.91 11.15 10.82
N VAL A 278 -6.48 12.39 11.08
CA VAL A 278 -6.09 13.34 10.04
C VAL A 278 -4.89 12.81 9.23
N HIS A 279 -3.95 12.14 9.88
CA HIS A 279 -2.78 11.55 9.23
C HIS A 279 -3.17 10.47 8.21
N VAL A 280 -4.04 9.52 8.59
CA VAL A 280 -4.54 8.47 7.67
C VAL A 280 -5.28 9.09 6.50
N ALA A 281 -6.16 10.06 6.76
CA ALA A 281 -6.89 10.77 5.73
C ALA A 281 -5.94 11.48 4.73
N CYS A 282 -4.88 12.13 5.23
CA CYS A 282 -3.84 12.72 4.38
C CYS A 282 -3.07 11.68 3.55
N ILE A 283 -2.79 10.50 4.08
CA ILE A 283 -2.14 9.41 3.32
C ILE A 283 -3.03 8.92 2.19
N ARG A 284 -4.33 8.73 2.45
CA ARG A 284 -5.31 8.35 1.41
C ARG A 284 -5.41 9.42 0.33
N CYS A 285 -5.52 10.70 0.75
CA CYS A 285 -5.49 11.84 -0.15
C CYS A 285 -4.24 11.84 -1.05
N ARG A 286 -3.06 11.56 -0.49
CA ARG A 286 -1.81 11.46 -1.24
C ARG A 286 -1.85 10.35 -2.29
N ALA A 287 -2.41 9.19 -1.95
CA ALA A 287 -2.55 8.08 -2.88
C ALA A 287 -3.52 8.40 -4.03
N LEU A 288 -4.63 9.11 -3.74
CA LEU A 288 -5.55 9.59 -4.76
C LEU A 288 -4.91 10.64 -5.67
N ASP A 289 -4.10 11.56 -5.12
CA ASP A 289 -3.33 12.52 -5.91
C ASP A 289 -2.39 11.78 -6.89
N TRP A 290 -1.80 10.65 -6.47
CA TRP A 290 -1.00 9.78 -7.35
C TRP A 290 -1.83 9.06 -8.42
N ALA A 291 -3.01 8.56 -8.07
CA ALA A 291 -3.93 7.92 -9.02
C ALA A 291 -4.40 8.89 -10.13
N MET A 292 -4.53 10.17 -9.81
CA MET A 292 -4.93 11.22 -10.75
C MET A 292 -3.80 11.70 -11.67
N GLN A 293 -2.53 11.35 -11.41
CA GLN A 293 -1.38 11.82 -12.17
C GLN A 293 -1.50 11.62 -13.70
N PRO A 294 -1.96 10.47 -14.23
CA PRO A 294 -2.12 10.27 -15.67
C PRO A 294 -3.10 11.27 -16.30
N LEU A 295 -4.13 11.69 -15.56
CA LEU A 295 -5.15 12.63 -16.03
C LEU A 295 -4.58 14.04 -16.21
N PHE A 296 -3.66 14.46 -15.33
CA PHE A 296 -3.02 15.77 -15.39
C PHE A 296 -2.01 15.88 -16.55
N GLN A 297 -1.37 14.78 -16.94
CA GLN A 297 -0.43 14.75 -18.08
C GLN A 297 -1.11 15.02 -19.42
N MET A 298 -2.42 14.80 -19.52
CA MET A 298 -3.19 14.97 -20.76
C MET A 298 -3.73 16.38 -20.98
N ALA A 299 -3.74 17.23 -19.95
CA ALA A 299 -4.28 18.60 -20.03
C ALA A 299 -3.34 19.61 -20.74
N GLY A 300 -2.16 19.19 -21.20
CA GLY A 300 -1.23 20.06 -21.92
C GLY A 300 -0.44 19.33 -23.01
N ALA A 301 -0.59 19.78 -24.26
CA ALA A 301 0.10 19.25 -25.45
C ALA A 301 1.63 19.50 -25.48
N ASN A 302 2.28 19.68 -24.33
CA ASN A 302 3.74 19.87 -24.18
C ASN A 302 4.20 19.31 -22.81
N ALA A 303 3.92 18.02 -22.54
CA ALA A 303 4.28 17.33 -21.30
C ALA A 303 5.78 16.97 -21.18
N THR A 304 6.70 17.89 -21.52
CA THR A 304 8.14 17.75 -21.23
C THR A 304 8.53 18.32 -19.86
N LYS A 305 7.57 18.90 -19.13
CA LYS A 305 7.74 19.32 -17.74
C LYS A 305 6.59 18.76 -16.92
N ILE A 306 6.89 17.71 -16.15
CA ILE A 306 6.04 17.27 -15.04
C ILE A 306 6.02 18.45 -14.07
N SER A 307 4.93 19.23 -14.09
CA SER A 307 4.72 20.28 -13.11
C SER A 307 4.70 19.64 -11.72
N PRO A 308 5.33 20.24 -10.69
CA PRO A 308 5.06 19.80 -9.33
C PRO A 308 3.55 19.84 -9.12
N ASP A 309 2.99 18.72 -8.67
CA ASP A 309 1.55 18.63 -8.43
C ASP A 309 1.17 19.63 -7.32
N PRO A 310 0.47 20.73 -7.65
CA PRO A 310 0.16 21.77 -6.66
C PRO A 310 -0.74 21.23 -5.55
N THR A 311 -1.60 20.24 -5.83
CA THR A 311 -2.46 19.62 -4.81
C THR A 311 -1.67 18.82 -3.77
N SER A 312 -0.66 18.06 -4.21
CA SER A 312 0.26 17.37 -3.30
C SER A 312 1.05 18.34 -2.42
N GLN A 313 1.51 19.46 -2.97
CA GLN A 313 2.24 20.48 -2.20
C GLN A 313 1.34 21.20 -1.20
N THR A 314 0.12 21.57 -1.59
CA THR A 314 -0.86 22.17 -0.68
C THR A 314 -1.20 21.23 0.47
N LEU A 315 -1.48 19.95 0.18
CA LEU A 315 -1.75 18.94 1.21
C LEU A 315 -0.57 18.81 2.18
N GLN A 316 0.66 18.71 1.65
CA GLN A 316 1.87 18.62 2.48
C GLN A 316 2.02 19.83 3.41
N SER A 317 1.81 21.04 2.89
CA SER A 317 1.93 22.28 3.65
C SER A 317 0.86 22.38 4.74
N GLN A 318 -0.40 22.08 4.40
CA GLN A 318 -1.51 22.10 5.36
C GLN A 318 -1.34 21.05 6.45
N TYR A 319 -0.89 19.84 6.09
CA TYR A 319 -0.64 18.79 7.06
C TYR A 319 0.55 19.12 7.98
N ALA A 320 1.60 19.75 7.45
CA ALA A 320 2.71 20.24 8.26
C ALA A 320 2.25 21.32 9.26
N GLN A 321 1.46 22.31 8.80
CA GLN A 321 0.87 23.34 9.67
C GLN A 321 -0.01 22.73 10.77
N PHE A 322 -0.88 21.78 10.40
CA PHE A 322 -1.71 21.05 11.34
C PHE A 322 -0.89 20.28 12.39
N SER A 323 0.17 19.59 11.94
CA SER A 323 1.06 18.85 12.84
C SER A 323 1.78 19.78 13.81
N THR A 324 2.27 20.93 13.35
CA THR A 324 2.83 21.98 14.21
C THR A 324 1.80 22.49 15.22
N ALA A 325 0.56 22.75 14.79
CA ALA A 325 -0.50 23.21 15.69
C ALA A 325 -0.84 22.18 16.78
N ALA A 326 -0.82 20.88 16.45
CA ALA A 326 -1.01 19.80 17.44
C ALA A 326 0.13 19.78 18.47
N ILE A 327 1.39 19.89 18.02
CA ILE A 327 2.58 19.95 18.88
C ILE A 327 2.49 21.16 19.84
N GLU A 328 2.17 22.34 19.30
CA GLU A 328 2.02 23.58 20.06
C GLU A 328 0.87 23.51 21.06
N ALA A 329 -0.25 22.89 20.71
CA ALA A 329 -1.39 22.69 21.60
C ALA A 329 -1.01 21.86 22.83
N ILE A 330 -0.27 20.76 22.65
CA ILE A 330 0.20 19.93 23.76
C ILE A 330 1.12 20.74 24.70
N ILE A 331 2.05 21.52 24.15
CA ILE A 331 2.92 22.41 24.93
C ILE A 331 2.08 23.43 25.71
N ALA A 332 1.07 24.02 25.06
CA ALA A 332 0.18 25.01 25.67
C ALA A 332 -0.66 24.42 26.81
N LEU A 333 -1.16 23.18 26.67
CA LEU A 333 -1.89 22.47 27.73
C LEU A 333 -1.01 22.28 28.99
N ILE A 334 0.21 21.76 28.81
CA ILE A 334 1.15 21.55 29.92
C ILE A 334 1.44 22.86 30.64
N ARG A 335 1.72 23.95 29.88
CA ARG A 335 2.00 25.27 30.45
C ARG A 335 0.79 25.89 31.14
N ALA A 336 -0.40 25.72 30.57
CA ALA A 336 -1.63 26.18 31.16
C ALA A 336 -1.81 25.54 32.54
N ASP A 337 -1.67 24.23 32.64
CA ASP A 337 -1.77 23.52 33.91
C ASP A 337 -0.64 23.89 34.89
N ALA A 338 0.59 24.01 34.41
CA ALA A 338 1.73 24.45 35.22
C ALA A 338 1.48 25.81 35.91
N SER A 339 0.75 26.72 35.26
CA SER A 339 0.44 28.03 35.83
C SER A 339 -0.55 27.99 37.00
N ARG A 340 -1.36 26.92 37.10
CA ARG A 340 -2.45 26.80 38.10
C ARG A 340 -2.19 25.77 39.18
N VAL A 341 -1.46 24.70 38.85
CA VAL A 341 -1.22 23.58 39.78
C VAL A 341 -0.48 24.06 41.03
N VAL A 342 -0.87 23.52 42.18
CA VAL A 342 -0.28 23.81 43.48
C VAL A 342 0.74 22.72 43.83
N GLY A 343 1.79 23.08 44.57
CA GLY A 343 3.00 22.25 44.75
C GLY A 343 2.79 20.77 45.10
N ASN A 344 1.75 20.41 45.85
CA ASN A 344 1.48 19.03 46.24
C ASN A 344 0.93 18.15 45.11
N ASP A 345 0.29 18.75 44.10
CA ASP A 345 -0.35 18.03 42.98
C ASP A 345 0.53 17.96 41.74
N VAL A 346 1.66 18.68 41.72
CA VAL A 346 2.59 18.77 40.57
C VAL A 346 3.08 17.40 40.15
N ALA A 347 3.52 16.57 41.10
CA ALA A 347 4.08 15.25 40.80
C ALA A 347 3.06 14.33 40.10
N LYS A 348 1.83 14.30 40.62
CA LYS A 348 0.73 13.52 40.04
C LYS A 348 0.43 13.98 38.61
N LEU A 349 0.20 15.28 38.42
CA LEU A 349 -0.14 15.84 37.11
C LEU A 349 0.99 15.65 36.09
N TYR A 350 2.25 15.80 36.52
CA TYR A 350 3.42 15.53 35.70
C TYR A 350 3.45 14.08 35.21
N THR A 351 3.21 13.10 36.11
CA THR A 351 3.15 11.68 35.73
C THR A 351 1.96 11.34 34.83
N GLU A 352 0.81 12.01 34.99
CA GLU A 352 -0.33 11.87 34.08
C GLU A 352 0.02 12.36 32.67
N TYR A 353 0.66 13.53 32.54
CA TYR A 353 1.15 14.02 31.26
C TYR A 353 2.21 13.11 30.63
N LEU A 354 3.17 12.61 31.42
CA LEU A 354 4.15 11.65 30.94
C LEU A 354 3.49 10.39 30.36
N GLY A 355 2.47 9.85 31.06
CA GLY A 355 1.75 8.65 30.63
C GLY A 355 1.08 8.80 29.28
N VAL A 356 0.55 9.99 28.95
CA VAL A 356 -0.14 10.25 27.67
C VAL A 356 0.79 10.76 26.56
N ILE A 357 1.90 11.43 26.90
CA ILE A 357 2.87 11.94 25.92
C ILE A 357 3.83 10.85 25.46
N ALA A 358 4.24 9.92 26.33
CA ALA A 358 5.18 8.85 25.95
C ALA A 358 4.71 8.00 24.76
N PRO A 359 3.44 7.54 24.70
CA PRO A 359 2.91 6.85 23.52
C PRO A 359 2.98 7.67 22.23
N LEU A 360 2.70 8.98 22.31
CA LEU A 360 2.72 9.88 21.16
C LEU A 360 4.15 10.20 20.72
N ALA A 361 5.07 10.42 21.65
CA ALA A 361 6.49 10.64 21.39
C ALA A 361 7.13 9.47 20.64
N HIS A 362 6.67 8.24 20.88
CA HIS A 362 7.12 7.07 20.13
C HIS A 362 6.61 7.01 18.67
N GLN A 363 5.49 7.68 18.36
CA GLN A 363 4.85 7.61 17.04
C GLN A 363 5.24 8.75 16.11
N VAL A 364 5.62 9.91 16.67
CA VAL A 364 5.94 11.12 15.92
C VAL A 364 7.36 11.08 15.36
N ALA A 365 7.52 11.47 14.10
CA ALA A 365 8.82 11.48 13.42
C ALA A 365 9.73 12.66 13.81
N ASP A 366 9.17 13.72 14.40
CA ASP A 366 9.88 14.96 14.72
C ASP A 366 10.50 14.92 16.12
N ASP A 367 11.78 14.58 16.20
CA ASP A 367 12.57 14.60 17.43
C ASP A 367 12.58 15.97 18.14
N ASN A 368 12.40 17.08 17.39
CA ASN A 368 12.34 18.41 18.00
C ASN A 368 11.02 18.62 18.75
N ALA A 369 9.92 18.01 18.28
CA ALA A 369 8.65 18.01 18.98
C ALA A 369 8.79 17.32 20.35
N VAL A 370 9.42 16.14 20.38
CA VAL A 370 9.68 15.37 21.62
C VAL A 370 10.49 16.18 22.62
N LYS A 371 11.58 16.83 22.16
CA LYS A 371 12.38 17.74 23.00
C LYS A 371 11.59 18.93 23.51
N ALA A 372 10.72 19.50 22.69
CA ALA A 372 9.88 20.64 23.09
C ALA A 372 8.85 20.26 24.16
N TRP A 373 8.28 19.05 24.08
CA TRP A 373 7.40 18.51 25.12
C TRP A 373 8.17 18.23 26.42
N GLU A 374 9.38 17.69 26.35
CA GLU A 374 10.24 17.50 27.51
C GLU A 374 10.55 18.82 28.23
N VAL A 375 10.85 19.89 27.48
CA VAL A 375 11.03 21.24 28.05
C VAL A 375 9.74 21.75 28.73
N ALA A 376 8.58 21.53 28.13
CA ALA A 376 7.30 21.93 28.74
C ALA A 376 7.02 21.14 30.04
N LEU A 377 7.32 19.84 30.06
CA LEU A 377 7.23 19.00 31.25
C LEU A 377 8.17 19.49 32.36
N GLN A 378 9.41 19.87 32.03
CA GLN A 378 10.35 20.47 33.00
C GLN A 378 9.79 21.77 33.61
N GLN A 379 9.11 22.60 32.82
CA GLN A 379 8.44 23.81 33.32
C GLN A 379 7.32 23.48 34.32
N LEU A 380 6.59 22.38 34.12
CA LEU A 380 5.61 21.87 35.07
C LEU A 380 6.28 21.38 36.37
N ALA A 381 7.35 20.58 36.27
CA ALA A 381 8.08 20.08 37.43
C ALA A 381 8.67 21.21 38.30
N ALA A 382 9.17 22.29 37.69
CA ALA A 382 9.73 23.46 38.36
C ALA A 382 8.73 24.21 39.27
N ARG A 383 7.43 23.90 39.21
CA ARG A 383 6.41 24.42 40.14
C ARG A 383 6.53 23.82 41.55
N ALA A 384 7.25 22.72 41.70
CA ALA A 384 7.59 22.10 42.98
C ALA A 384 9.11 21.81 43.03
N PRO A 385 9.95 22.71 43.61
CA PRO A 385 11.41 22.60 43.54
C PRO A 385 11.99 21.27 44.05
N ALA A 386 11.36 20.66 45.06
CA ALA A 386 11.76 19.35 45.56
C ALA A 386 11.55 18.25 44.51
N PHE A 387 10.42 18.29 43.79
CA PHE A 387 10.10 17.34 42.73
C PHE A 387 10.93 17.58 41.47
N GLU A 388 11.21 18.84 41.11
CA GLU A 388 12.16 19.16 40.03
C GLU A 388 13.54 18.55 40.29
N ALA A 389 14.04 18.68 41.54
CA ALA A 389 15.30 18.07 41.94
C ALA A 389 15.25 16.53 41.85
N GLU A 390 14.12 15.91 42.18
CA GLU A 390 13.89 14.48 42.03
C GLU A 390 13.92 14.03 40.57
N VAL A 391 13.20 14.71 39.68
CA VAL A 391 13.20 14.47 38.23
C VAL A 391 14.62 14.56 37.66
N LYS A 392 15.37 15.61 38.02
CA LYS A 392 16.76 15.80 37.57
C LYS A 392 17.71 14.74 38.13
N SER A 393 17.52 14.34 39.39
CA SER A 393 18.29 13.26 40.00
C SER A 393 18.03 11.93 39.29
N TYR A 394 16.77 11.64 38.97
CA TYR A 394 16.38 10.46 38.20
C TYR A 394 16.96 10.49 36.78
N GLU A 395 16.89 11.62 36.08
CA GLU A 395 17.50 11.79 34.76
C GLU A 395 19.00 11.50 34.80
N THR A 396 19.71 12.09 35.78
CA THR A 396 21.14 11.88 35.97
C THR A 396 21.47 10.41 36.22
N ALA A 397 20.62 9.70 36.97
CA ALA A 397 20.80 8.29 37.28
C ALA A 397 20.53 7.36 36.08
N THR A 398 19.62 7.73 35.18
CA THR A 398 19.10 6.82 34.14
C THR A 398 19.58 7.14 32.72
N GLN A 399 19.95 8.39 32.40
CA GLN A 399 20.25 8.81 31.03
C GLN A 399 21.48 8.10 30.45
N GLU A 400 22.59 8.04 31.18
CA GLU A 400 23.79 7.33 30.70
C GLU A 400 23.59 5.82 30.64
N LEU A 401 22.75 5.26 31.53
CA LEU A 401 22.37 3.86 31.49
C LEU A 401 21.58 3.54 30.21
N LEU A 402 20.56 4.34 29.88
CA LEU A 402 19.79 4.20 28.64
C LEU A 402 20.68 4.33 27.40
N ARG A 403 21.60 5.31 27.37
CA ARG A 403 22.59 5.47 26.29
C ARG A 403 23.52 4.27 26.17
N TRP A 404 23.99 3.72 27.29
CA TRP A 404 24.83 2.52 27.27
C TRP A 404 24.06 1.30 26.77
N ARG A 405 22.85 1.06 27.29
CA ARG A 405 21.98 -0.03 26.84
C ARG A 405 21.67 0.07 25.35
N ALA A 406 21.40 1.27 24.85
CA ALA A 406 21.14 1.50 23.43
C ALA A 406 22.35 1.20 22.54
N ARG A 407 23.56 1.60 22.96
CA ARG A 407 24.80 1.26 22.26
C ARG A 407 25.05 -0.25 22.24
N VAL A 408 24.83 -0.93 23.37
CA VAL A 408 25.00 -2.39 23.46
C VAL A 408 24.01 -3.12 22.56
N ALA A 409 22.71 -2.77 22.64
CA ALA A 409 21.67 -3.37 21.80
C ALA A 409 21.97 -3.17 20.31
N SER A 410 22.36 -1.95 19.91
CA SER A 410 22.73 -1.63 18.54
C SER A 410 23.98 -2.38 18.08
N SER A 411 25.00 -2.50 18.92
CA SER A 411 26.22 -3.24 18.58
C SER A 411 25.95 -4.73 18.39
N LEU A 412 25.07 -5.32 19.20
CA LEU A 412 24.68 -6.74 19.07
C LEU A 412 23.85 -6.97 17.80
N ALA A 413 22.89 -6.11 17.49
CA ALA A 413 22.15 -6.18 16.23
C ALA A 413 23.07 -5.98 15.01
N GLN A 414 23.97 -5.01 15.06
CA GLN A 414 24.95 -4.77 14.00
C GLN A 414 25.87 -5.98 13.77
N SER A 415 26.20 -6.75 14.81
CA SER A 415 26.98 -7.98 14.66
C SER A 415 26.29 -9.05 13.82
N ARG A 416 24.96 -8.95 13.65
CA ARG A 416 24.14 -9.82 12.79
C ARG A 416 23.99 -9.31 11.35
N SER A 417 24.46 -8.10 11.02
CA SER A 417 24.19 -7.48 9.72
C SER A 417 24.82 -8.21 8.52
N SER A 418 25.86 -9.01 8.75
CA SER A 418 26.48 -9.85 7.71
C SER A 418 25.66 -11.10 7.38
N GLU A 419 24.85 -11.58 8.34
CA GLU A 419 23.97 -12.74 8.21
C GLU A 419 22.57 -12.32 7.71
N PHE A 420 22.09 -11.15 8.13
CA PHE A 420 20.74 -10.65 7.83
C PHE A 420 20.78 -9.36 7.00
N LEU A 421 20.61 -9.49 5.68
CA LEU A 421 20.52 -8.33 4.78
C LEU A 421 19.19 -7.58 4.97
N THR A 422 19.12 -6.32 4.56
CA THR A 422 17.87 -5.54 4.66
C THR A 422 16.82 -5.98 3.63
N LEU A 423 15.54 -5.76 3.93
CA LEU A 423 14.43 -6.14 3.04
C LEU A 423 14.52 -5.49 1.65
N ASP A 424 14.86 -4.20 1.59
CA ASP A 424 15.03 -3.46 0.34
C ASP A 424 16.17 -4.03 -0.52
N LYS A 425 17.25 -4.50 0.11
CA LYS A 425 18.33 -5.19 -0.58
C LYS A 425 17.87 -6.53 -1.16
N HIS A 426 17.13 -7.33 -0.41
CA HIS A 426 16.55 -8.58 -0.91
C HIS A 426 15.56 -8.35 -2.05
N LEU A 427 14.70 -7.34 -1.92
CA LEU A 427 13.78 -6.92 -2.98
C LEU A 427 14.57 -6.60 -4.27
N TYR A 428 15.59 -5.75 -4.18
CA TYR A 428 16.42 -5.40 -5.33
C TYR A 428 17.13 -6.62 -5.93
N ASP A 429 17.88 -7.37 -5.12
CA ASP A 429 18.69 -8.50 -5.60
C ASP A 429 17.83 -9.61 -6.23
N ALA A 430 16.61 -9.84 -5.72
CA ALA A 430 15.69 -10.84 -6.26
C ALA A 430 14.98 -10.38 -7.55
N THR A 431 14.73 -9.08 -7.69
CA THR A 431 13.85 -8.53 -8.75
C THR A 431 14.57 -7.61 -9.74
N VAL A 432 15.89 -7.50 -9.70
CA VAL A 432 16.65 -6.83 -10.76
C VAL A 432 16.57 -7.64 -12.07
N SER A 433 16.25 -6.96 -13.17
CA SER A 433 16.14 -7.55 -14.49
C SER A 433 17.49 -8.07 -14.97
N LYS A 434 17.49 -9.25 -15.59
CA LYS A 434 18.64 -9.88 -16.23
C LYS A 434 18.12 -10.71 -17.39
N THR A 435 18.43 -10.33 -18.63
CA THR A 435 17.92 -11.01 -19.83
C THR A 435 18.01 -12.54 -19.70
N PRO A 436 16.91 -13.30 -19.89
CA PRO A 436 15.59 -12.87 -20.39
C PRO A 436 14.58 -12.41 -19.32
N PHE A 437 14.95 -12.42 -18.03
CA PHE A 437 14.08 -12.03 -16.93
C PHE A 437 13.91 -10.51 -16.84
N LEU A 438 12.65 -10.06 -16.86
CA LEU A 438 12.23 -8.70 -16.55
C LEU A 438 11.61 -8.68 -15.16
N GLY A 439 12.21 -7.95 -14.24
CA GLY A 439 11.79 -7.86 -12.84
C GLY A 439 11.14 -6.52 -12.50
N LEU A 440 11.39 -6.01 -11.28
CA LEU A 440 10.89 -4.72 -10.83
C LEU A 440 11.87 -3.56 -11.06
N PHE A 441 13.17 -3.89 -11.20
CA PHE A 441 14.22 -2.92 -11.49
C PHE A 441 14.85 -3.24 -12.85
N PRO A 442 15.22 -2.25 -13.67
CA PRO A 442 15.98 -2.50 -14.89
C PRO A 442 17.42 -2.93 -14.55
N GLU A 443 18.09 -3.59 -15.50
CA GLU A 443 19.45 -4.16 -15.31
C GLU A 443 20.53 -3.11 -14.99
N ARG A 444 20.38 -1.90 -15.55
CA ARG A 444 21.20 -0.73 -15.23
C ARG A 444 20.28 0.33 -14.62
N PRO A 445 19.98 0.24 -13.32
CA PRO A 445 19.19 1.27 -12.70
C PRO A 445 19.99 2.57 -12.72
N ASP A 446 19.41 3.65 -13.25
CA ASP A 446 19.75 4.94 -12.68
C ASP A 446 19.44 4.84 -11.19
N GLN A 447 20.34 5.33 -10.33
CA GLN A 447 20.35 5.13 -8.87
C GLN A 447 19.10 5.61 -8.12
N GLN A 448 18.05 6.03 -8.83
CA GLN A 448 16.81 6.64 -8.34
C GLN A 448 15.53 5.92 -8.80
N LEU A 449 15.62 4.73 -9.42
CA LEU A 449 14.41 4.07 -9.93
C LEU A 449 13.68 3.31 -8.82
N ALA A 450 12.42 3.69 -8.59
CA ALA A 450 11.49 2.94 -7.77
C ALA A 450 11.14 1.59 -8.42
N PRO A 451 10.86 0.53 -7.65
CA PRO A 451 10.40 -0.75 -8.18
C PRO A 451 9.09 -0.54 -8.94
N ARG A 452 9.03 -1.06 -10.17
CA ARG A 452 7.87 -0.94 -11.04
C ARG A 452 7.68 -2.19 -11.88
N LEU A 453 6.45 -2.48 -12.29
CA LEU A 453 6.20 -3.58 -13.22
C LEU A 453 6.91 -3.33 -14.55
N LEU A 454 7.79 -4.26 -14.94
CA LEU A 454 8.37 -4.37 -16.28
C LEU A 454 7.85 -5.58 -17.06
N ALA A 455 7.11 -6.45 -16.36
CA ALA A 455 6.43 -7.65 -16.82
C ALA A 455 5.22 -7.89 -15.90
N SER A 456 4.44 -8.94 -16.15
CA SER A 456 3.31 -9.28 -15.31
C SER A 456 3.77 -9.66 -13.90
N ALA A 457 2.93 -9.42 -12.91
CA ALA A 457 3.23 -9.82 -11.54
C ALA A 457 3.55 -11.32 -11.41
N PRO A 458 2.81 -12.26 -12.06
CA PRO A 458 3.16 -13.68 -12.02
C PRO A 458 4.50 -13.99 -12.67
N ALA A 459 4.85 -13.37 -13.80
CA ALA A 459 6.14 -13.57 -14.45
C ALA A 459 7.30 -13.13 -13.56
N ILE A 460 7.13 -12.01 -12.85
CA ILE A 460 8.11 -11.50 -11.88
C ILE A 460 8.20 -12.45 -10.68
N LEU A 461 7.08 -12.78 -10.06
CA LEU A 461 7.03 -13.56 -8.82
C LEU A 461 7.42 -15.02 -9.00
N THR A 462 7.18 -15.62 -10.17
CA THR A 462 7.65 -16.99 -10.48
C THR A 462 9.16 -17.12 -10.30
N VAL A 463 9.91 -16.07 -10.65
CA VAL A 463 11.37 -16.05 -10.54
C VAL A 463 11.84 -15.46 -9.22
N ALA A 464 11.15 -14.44 -8.69
CA ALA A 464 11.54 -13.76 -7.47
C ALA A 464 11.25 -14.59 -6.20
N THR A 465 10.12 -15.32 -6.14
CA THR A 465 9.70 -16.08 -4.95
C THR A 465 10.78 -17.07 -4.50
N PRO A 466 11.34 -17.95 -5.36
CA PRO A 466 12.41 -18.85 -4.94
C PRO A 466 13.71 -18.15 -4.52
N ARG A 467 13.93 -16.89 -4.91
CA ARG A 467 15.10 -16.09 -4.52
C ARG A 467 14.91 -15.42 -3.16
N LEU A 468 13.67 -15.15 -2.76
CA LEU A 468 13.31 -14.46 -1.52
C LEU A 468 13.01 -15.41 -0.36
N MET A 469 12.27 -16.49 -0.62
CA MET A 469 11.83 -17.42 0.42
C MET A 469 13.02 -18.07 1.13
N GLY A 470 12.96 -18.12 2.46
CA GLY A 470 14.00 -18.70 3.31
C GLY A 470 15.24 -17.83 3.51
N LYS A 471 15.28 -16.61 2.96
CA LYS A 471 16.40 -15.68 3.18
C LYS A 471 16.31 -15.04 4.56
N GLN A 472 17.46 -14.86 5.18
CA GLN A 472 17.59 -14.12 6.44
C GLN A 472 17.58 -12.62 6.14
N ALA A 473 16.64 -11.90 6.75
CA ALA A 473 16.42 -10.49 6.51
C ALA A 473 16.27 -9.70 7.80
N THR A 474 16.64 -8.42 7.76
CA THR A 474 16.42 -7.45 8.82
C THR A 474 15.33 -6.47 8.42
N ALA A 475 14.35 -6.27 9.30
CA ALA A 475 13.37 -5.19 9.22
C ALA A 475 13.58 -4.21 10.37
N PHE A 476 13.25 -2.94 10.14
CA PHE A 476 13.46 -1.84 11.09
C PHE A 476 12.13 -1.20 11.48
N ASP A 477 12.13 -0.52 12.64
CA ASP A 477 10.99 0.25 13.15
C ASP A 477 9.70 -0.59 13.17
N VAL A 478 9.73 -1.63 14.01
CA VAL A 478 8.64 -2.60 14.14
C VAL A 478 7.70 -2.14 15.23
N VAL A 479 6.47 -1.80 14.88
CA VAL A 479 5.48 -1.28 15.81
C VAL A 479 4.28 -2.22 15.84
N ARG A 480 3.78 -2.51 17.03
CA ARG A 480 2.59 -3.34 17.20
C ARG A 480 1.37 -2.61 16.64
N VAL A 481 0.51 -3.28 15.87
CA VAL A 481 -0.65 -2.63 15.21
C VAL A 481 -1.62 -2.03 16.23
N THR A 482 -2.00 -2.84 17.22
CA THR A 482 -2.78 -2.42 18.38
C THR A 482 -2.24 -3.15 19.61
N PRO A 483 -2.51 -2.68 20.84
CA PRO A 483 -2.06 -3.36 22.06
C PRO A 483 -2.51 -4.83 22.17
N THR A 484 -3.61 -5.20 21.51
CA THR A 484 -4.16 -6.57 21.50
C THR A 484 -3.84 -7.36 20.23
N SER A 485 -3.22 -6.74 19.23
CA SER A 485 -2.88 -7.39 17.95
C SER A 485 -1.87 -8.51 18.17
N SER A 486 -2.06 -9.62 17.45
CA SER A 486 -1.06 -10.70 17.33
C SER A 486 0.04 -10.40 16.31
N SER A 487 -0.05 -9.26 15.62
CA SER A 487 0.91 -8.81 14.61
C SER A 487 1.46 -7.44 14.96
N SER A 488 2.74 -7.28 14.67
CA SER A 488 3.47 -6.02 14.54
C SER A 488 3.83 -5.78 13.07
N ILE A 489 4.15 -4.55 12.74
CA ILE A 489 4.51 -4.13 11.39
C ILE A 489 5.83 -3.36 11.44
N ALA A 490 6.80 -3.80 10.65
CA ALA A 490 7.94 -2.96 10.28
C ALA A 490 7.45 -1.87 9.33
N ARG A 491 7.62 -0.60 9.71
CA ARG A 491 7.07 0.55 8.98
C ARG A 491 7.53 0.62 7.53
N TYR A 492 6.73 1.29 6.70
CA TYR A 492 7.02 1.50 5.30
C TYR A 492 8.32 2.28 5.11
N ARG A 493 9.30 1.64 4.46
CA ARG A 493 10.59 2.25 4.12
C ARG A 493 11.14 1.64 2.85
N ALA A 494 11.64 2.50 1.96
CA ALA A 494 12.32 2.09 0.73
C ALA A 494 11.53 1.04 -0.06
N ARG A 495 10.20 1.23 -0.18
CA ARG A 495 9.29 0.36 -0.95
C ARG A 495 9.15 -1.05 -0.39
N THR A 496 9.44 -1.20 0.89
CA THR A 496 9.21 -2.43 1.65
C THR A 496 8.53 -2.12 2.97
N TYR A 497 7.82 -3.10 3.49
CA TYR A 497 7.36 -3.16 4.87
C TYR A 497 7.21 -4.64 5.24
N ALA A 498 7.04 -4.96 6.52
CA ALA A 498 6.91 -6.37 6.92
C ALA A 498 5.91 -6.61 8.03
N ASN A 499 5.21 -7.74 7.96
CA ASN A 499 4.50 -8.29 9.09
C ASN A 499 5.46 -9.11 9.95
N VAL A 500 5.33 -8.93 11.26
CA VAL A 500 6.14 -9.60 12.27
C VAL A 500 5.20 -10.12 13.36
N PRO A 501 5.30 -11.39 13.80
CA PRO A 501 4.53 -11.88 14.94
C PRO A 501 4.78 -11.03 16.19
N ALA A 502 3.72 -10.57 16.86
CA ALA A 502 3.84 -9.74 18.06
C ALA A 502 4.17 -10.54 19.33
N GLY A 503 3.90 -11.85 19.33
CA GLY A 503 4.03 -12.74 20.50
C GLY A 503 5.47 -13.15 20.83
N LEU A 504 6.43 -12.23 20.76
CA LEU A 504 7.82 -12.49 21.13
C LEU A 504 7.96 -12.46 22.66
N ASP A 505 8.63 -13.47 23.24
CA ASP A 505 8.93 -13.47 24.67
C ASP A 505 10.09 -12.51 24.98
N LEU A 506 9.73 -11.31 25.41
CA LEU A 506 10.66 -10.24 25.82
C LEU A 506 10.55 -9.94 27.32
N SER A 507 9.79 -10.75 28.06
CA SER A 507 9.39 -10.48 29.45
C SER A 507 10.59 -10.21 30.37
N ARG A 508 11.63 -11.05 30.27
CA ARG A 508 12.88 -10.90 31.04
C ARG A 508 13.61 -9.59 30.72
N GLN A 509 13.69 -9.20 29.46
CA GLN A 509 14.36 -7.97 29.03
C GLN A 509 13.58 -6.73 29.47
N VAL A 510 12.25 -6.78 29.40
CA VAL A 510 11.36 -5.72 29.91
C VAL A 510 11.51 -5.59 31.42
N SER A 511 11.48 -6.68 32.19
CA SER A 511 11.71 -6.66 33.64
C SER A 511 13.09 -6.11 34.00
N ALA A 512 14.14 -6.49 33.26
CA ALA A 512 15.47 -5.95 33.46
C ALA A 512 15.56 -4.45 33.13
N LEU A 513 14.82 -3.97 32.13
CA LEU A 513 14.73 -2.53 31.84
C LEU A 513 14.00 -1.77 32.95
N LYS A 514 12.88 -2.30 33.47
CA LYS A 514 12.17 -1.70 34.61
C LYS A 514 13.05 -1.60 35.84
N SER A 515 13.76 -2.68 36.18
CA SER A 515 14.69 -2.70 37.31
C SER A 515 15.80 -1.65 37.17
N ASP A 516 16.40 -1.55 35.99
CA ASP A 516 17.45 -0.57 35.68
C ASP A 516 16.95 0.87 35.74
N LEU A 517 15.69 1.10 35.35
CA LEU A 517 15.01 2.38 35.45
C LEU A 517 14.38 2.63 36.82
N MET A 518 14.56 1.72 37.78
CA MET A 518 14.02 1.83 39.14
C MET A 518 12.48 2.02 39.16
N THR A 519 11.78 1.47 38.16
CA THR A 519 10.32 1.57 38.07
C THR A 519 9.63 0.34 38.64
N SER A 520 8.46 0.56 39.24
CA SER A 520 7.61 -0.46 39.86
C SER A 520 6.13 -0.04 39.74
N GLU A 521 5.22 -0.85 40.29
CA GLU A 521 3.81 -0.46 40.39
C GLU A 521 3.60 0.79 41.27
N GLN A 522 4.56 1.10 42.15
CA GLN A 522 4.50 2.22 43.09
C GLN A 522 5.40 3.40 42.68
N ALA A 523 6.32 3.20 41.73
CA ALA A 523 7.26 4.22 41.27
C ALA A 523 7.29 4.27 39.73
N SER A 524 6.77 5.36 39.17
CA SER A 524 6.75 5.60 37.72
C SER A 524 8.07 6.17 37.21
N ALA A 525 8.32 6.01 35.90
CA ALA A 525 9.41 6.75 35.25
C ALA A 525 9.17 8.27 35.35
N LEU A 526 10.23 9.02 35.60
CA LEU A 526 10.16 10.48 35.80
C LEU A 526 10.70 11.31 34.64
N THR A 527 11.15 10.68 33.54
CA THR A 527 11.58 11.38 32.32
C THR A 527 10.84 10.86 31.11
N LEU A 528 10.67 11.71 30.10
CA LEU A 528 9.98 11.33 28.87
C LEU A 528 10.74 10.21 28.12
N ALA A 529 12.07 10.26 28.11
CA ALA A 529 12.90 9.19 27.56
C ALA A 529 12.59 7.84 28.24
N ALA A 530 12.69 7.76 29.58
CA ALA A 530 12.45 6.51 30.30
C ALA A 530 11.00 6.02 30.17
N ALA A 531 10.02 6.93 30.19
CA ALA A 531 8.60 6.59 30.00
C ALA A 531 8.35 6.03 28.60
N THR A 532 8.94 6.64 27.56
CA THR A 532 8.82 6.18 26.17
C THR A 532 9.48 4.81 25.98
N SER A 533 10.69 4.63 26.53
CA SER A 533 11.44 3.36 26.51
C SER A 533 10.68 2.20 27.17
N LEU A 534 9.99 2.46 28.28
CA LEU A 534 9.19 1.44 28.96
C LEU A 534 7.92 1.15 28.18
N TYR A 535 7.23 2.18 27.69
CA TYR A 535 6.02 2.02 26.89
C TYR A 535 6.27 1.17 25.63
N SER A 536 7.31 1.48 24.84
CA SER A 536 7.65 0.71 23.63
C SER A 536 8.05 -0.73 23.98
N ALA A 537 8.84 -0.92 25.05
CA ALA A 537 9.26 -2.25 25.50
C ALA A 537 8.08 -3.12 25.94
N GLU A 538 7.13 -2.57 26.69
CA GLU A 538 5.92 -3.27 27.16
C GLU A 538 4.96 -3.58 26.01
N ARG A 539 4.84 -2.66 25.04
CA ARG A 539 4.03 -2.86 23.85
C ARG A 539 4.64 -3.92 22.92
N GLY A 540 5.95 -4.16 23.00
CA GLY A 540 6.69 -5.05 22.13
C GLY A 540 7.10 -4.39 20.81
N ASP A 541 7.22 -3.07 20.81
CA ASP A 541 7.78 -2.32 19.69
C ASP A 541 9.30 -2.54 19.65
N LEU A 542 9.89 -2.61 18.46
CA LEU A 542 11.31 -2.95 18.26
C LEU A 542 11.96 -1.95 17.32
N ALA A 543 13.21 -1.60 17.62
CA ALA A 543 14.06 -0.84 16.71
C ALA A 543 14.39 -1.66 15.45
N SER A 544 14.64 -2.96 15.61
CA SER A 544 14.79 -3.87 14.48
C SER A 544 14.50 -5.33 14.87
N VAL A 545 14.23 -6.15 13.87
CA VAL A 545 14.06 -7.60 14.00
C VAL A 545 14.78 -8.27 12.84
N GLY A 546 15.41 -9.41 13.08
CA GLY A 546 15.95 -10.24 12.02
C GLY A 546 15.36 -11.63 12.07
N GLY A 547 15.04 -12.15 10.89
CA GLY A 547 14.35 -13.42 10.76
C GLY A 547 14.35 -13.93 9.34
N GLU A 548 13.72 -15.09 9.16
CA GLU A 548 13.55 -15.71 7.87
C GLU A 548 12.34 -15.13 7.13
N ILE A 549 12.47 -14.86 5.83
CA ILE A 549 11.35 -14.53 4.96
C ILE A 549 10.52 -15.80 4.73
N VAL A 550 9.32 -15.82 5.31
CA VAL A 550 8.36 -16.94 5.21
C VAL A 550 7.18 -16.63 4.28
N GLY A 551 7.08 -15.40 3.80
CA GLY A 551 6.07 -14.96 2.85
C GLY A 551 6.39 -13.58 2.28
N HIS A 552 5.76 -13.25 1.16
CA HIS A 552 5.77 -11.90 0.61
C HIS A 552 4.52 -11.63 -0.24
N HIS A 553 4.16 -10.36 -0.38
CA HIS A 553 3.05 -9.85 -1.18
C HIS A 553 3.53 -8.68 -2.04
N LEU A 554 3.18 -8.72 -3.33
CA LEU A 554 3.42 -7.62 -4.24
C LEU A 554 2.17 -6.73 -4.29
N GLU A 555 2.35 -5.44 -4.03
CA GLU A 555 1.26 -4.47 -3.98
C GLU A 555 1.59 -3.27 -4.84
N ALA A 556 0.55 -2.64 -5.40
CA ALA A 556 0.72 -1.32 -5.98
C ALA A 556 0.74 -0.26 -4.89
N ILE A 557 1.61 0.73 -5.01
CA ILE A 557 1.75 1.77 -3.98
C ILE A 557 0.46 2.59 -3.79
N ILE A 558 -0.24 2.87 -4.89
CA ILE A 558 -1.51 3.63 -4.87
C ILE A 558 -2.55 2.85 -4.07
N THR A 559 -2.82 1.60 -4.45
CA THR A 559 -3.82 0.76 -3.78
C THR A 559 -3.51 0.53 -2.31
N ARG A 560 -2.22 0.36 -1.95
CA ARG A 560 -1.81 0.19 -0.55
C ARG A 560 -2.25 1.37 0.34
N PHE A 561 -2.11 2.59 -0.16
CA PHE A 561 -2.35 3.79 0.64
C PHE A 561 -3.74 4.41 0.45
N ALA A 562 -4.40 4.21 -0.70
CA ALA A 562 -5.74 4.73 -0.97
C ALA A 562 -6.79 4.14 -0.01
N ASP A 563 -6.67 2.85 0.30
CA ASP A 563 -7.57 2.13 1.21
C ASP A 563 -6.96 1.88 2.59
N LEU A 564 -5.97 2.69 3.00
CA LEU A 564 -5.26 2.48 4.26
C LEU A 564 -6.25 2.52 5.45
N PRO A 565 -6.47 1.44 6.20
CA PRO A 565 -7.40 1.44 7.32
C PRO A 565 -6.80 2.15 8.53
N GLN A 566 -7.65 2.66 9.44
CA GLN A 566 -7.19 3.44 10.59
C GLN A 566 -6.12 2.75 11.46
N PRO A 567 -6.22 1.45 11.79
CA PRO A 567 -5.18 0.77 12.57
C PRO A 567 -3.83 0.65 11.83
N ALA A 568 -3.83 0.75 10.49
CA ALA A 568 -2.62 0.73 9.69
C ALA A 568 -1.96 2.11 9.55
N ALA A 569 -2.45 3.14 10.26
CA ALA A 569 -1.78 4.44 10.39
C ALA A 569 -0.29 4.29 10.75
N ILE A 570 0.02 3.28 11.57
CA ILE A 570 1.38 2.99 12.03
C ILE A 570 2.36 2.65 10.90
N LEU A 571 1.91 2.37 9.67
CA LEU A 571 2.80 2.13 8.52
C LEU A 571 3.68 3.33 8.21
N VAL A 572 3.22 4.54 8.52
CA VAL A 572 3.96 5.79 8.32
C VAL A 572 4.04 6.51 9.67
N PRO A 573 5.22 7.00 10.09
CA PRO A 573 5.33 7.80 11.30
C PRO A 573 4.44 9.05 11.28
N LEU A 574 3.85 9.42 12.42
CA LEU A 574 3.03 10.62 12.54
C LEU A 574 3.86 11.88 12.20
N GLY A 575 3.22 12.82 11.48
CA GLY A 575 3.84 14.07 11.03
C GLY A 575 4.54 13.97 9.67
N VAL A 576 4.63 12.78 9.06
CA VAL A 576 5.24 12.58 7.73
C VAL A 576 4.21 12.00 6.75
N LEU A 577 4.30 12.33 5.47
CA LEU A 577 3.50 11.68 4.43
C LEU A 577 4.43 10.85 3.54
N PRO A 578 3.95 9.74 2.95
CA PRO A 578 4.75 8.98 2.02
C PRO A 578 5.09 9.85 0.79
N THR A 579 6.36 9.85 0.40
CA THR A 579 6.88 10.68 -0.68
C THR A 579 7.43 9.82 -1.79
N GLU A 580 7.08 10.12 -3.03
CA GLU A 580 7.57 9.38 -4.19
C GLU A 580 8.05 10.29 -5.30
N ASP A 581 8.92 9.76 -6.15
CA ASP A 581 9.41 10.47 -7.34
C ASP A 581 8.29 10.58 -8.38
N ILE A 582 7.60 11.72 -8.37
CA ILE A 582 6.56 12.07 -9.33
C ILE A 582 7.09 12.22 -10.77
N LYS A 583 8.42 12.19 -11.00
CA LYS A 583 8.97 12.23 -12.36
C LYS A 583 8.71 10.94 -13.14
N GLN A 584 8.39 9.85 -12.46
CA GLN A 584 8.07 8.57 -13.07
C GLN A 584 6.56 8.31 -13.01
N PRO A 585 6.00 7.56 -13.98
CA PRO A 585 4.62 7.09 -13.87
C PRO A 585 4.43 6.31 -12.57
N LEU A 586 3.43 6.68 -11.76
CA LEU A 586 3.17 6.09 -10.45
C LEU A 586 2.32 4.80 -10.52
N LEU A 587 1.43 4.68 -11.51
CA LEU A 587 0.61 3.47 -11.72
C LEU A 587 1.40 2.15 -11.70
N PRO A 588 2.53 2.00 -12.41
CA PRO A 588 3.28 0.75 -12.41
C PRO A 588 4.13 0.54 -11.14
N GLN A 589 4.19 1.50 -10.21
CA GLN A 589 5.12 1.43 -9.08
C GLN A 589 4.59 0.57 -7.95
N MET A 590 5.46 -0.29 -7.45
CA MET A 590 5.12 -1.35 -6.52
C MET A 590 5.72 -1.12 -5.13
N VAL A 591 5.21 -1.85 -4.16
CA VAL A 591 5.75 -2.04 -2.82
C VAL A 591 5.71 -3.54 -2.52
N MET A 592 6.71 -4.06 -1.80
CA MET A 592 6.72 -5.45 -1.37
C MET A 592 6.48 -5.52 0.14
N ARG A 593 5.43 -6.22 0.55
CA ARG A 593 5.28 -6.66 1.94
C ARG A 593 6.01 -7.97 2.13
N PHE A 594 6.72 -8.12 3.25
CA PHE A 594 7.29 -9.40 3.66
C PHE A 594 6.61 -9.93 4.91
N ASP A 595 6.58 -11.24 5.09
CA ASP A 595 6.22 -11.88 6.35
C ASP A 595 7.48 -12.51 6.91
N LEU A 596 7.86 -12.11 8.13
CA LEU A 596 9.08 -12.57 8.77
C LEU A 596 8.79 -13.53 9.92
N ASN A 597 9.63 -14.57 10.03
CA ASN A 597 9.73 -15.41 11.22
C ASN A 597 10.97 -15.01 12.03
N PRO A 598 10.83 -14.26 13.13
CA PRO A 598 11.94 -13.68 13.89
C PRO A 598 12.87 -14.73 14.50
N ARG A 599 14.18 -14.49 14.41
CA ARG A 599 15.26 -15.24 15.08
C ARG A 599 16.01 -14.39 16.10
N TRP A 600 15.96 -13.07 15.96
CA TRP A 600 16.41 -12.14 16.99
C TRP A 600 15.57 -10.86 16.94
N ALA A 601 15.51 -10.16 18.06
CA ALA A 601 14.79 -8.91 18.22
C ALA A 601 15.66 -7.87 18.93
N GLN A 602 15.61 -6.62 18.47
CA GLN A 602 16.27 -5.48 19.06
C GLN A 602 15.23 -4.44 19.47
N HIS A 603 15.01 -4.28 20.76
CA HIS A 603 14.43 -3.05 21.29
C HIS A 603 15.53 -1.97 21.39
N GLU A 604 15.15 -0.69 21.49
CA GLU A 604 16.12 0.40 21.62
C GLU A 604 17.15 0.13 22.72
N HIS A 605 16.74 -0.45 23.86
CA HIS A 605 17.60 -0.65 25.04
C HIS A 605 17.92 -2.11 25.39
N PHE A 606 17.63 -3.06 24.51
CA PHE A 606 18.07 -4.45 24.70
C PHE A 606 18.03 -5.25 23.40
N PHE A 607 18.81 -6.32 23.36
CA PHE A 607 18.84 -7.29 22.28
C PHE A 607 18.45 -8.66 22.83
N ARG A 608 17.68 -9.43 22.05
CA ARG A 608 17.29 -10.81 22.36
C ARG A 608 17.57 -11.70 21.16
N ASP A 609 18.36 -12.74 21.38
CA ASP A 609 18.50 -13.89 20.49
C ASP A 609 17.33 -14.86 20.80
N LEU A 610 16.44 -15.08 19.83
CA LEU A 610 15.22 -15.87 20.01
C LEU A 610 15.46 -17.37 19.80
N ASP A 611 16.58 -17.74 19.17
CA ASP A 611 16.97 -19.14 18.99
C ASP A 611 17.57 -19.75 20.27
N ARG A 612 17.95 -18.90 21.22
CA ARG A 612 18.47 -19.33 22.53
C ARG A 612 17.34 -19.54 23.53
N ASP A 613 17.53 -20.48 24.45
CA ASP A 613 16.58 -20.72 25.52
C ASP A 613 16.28 -19.41 26.29
N PRO A 614 15.02 -19.11 26.67
CA PRO A 614 14.68 -17.98 27.55
C PRO A 614 15.48 -17.93 28.86
N THR A 615 15.94 -19.09 29.33
CA THR A 615 16.68 -19.25 30.60
C THR A 615 18.17 -18.92 30.51
N GLU A 616 18.73 -18.88 29.30
CA GLU A 616 20.08 -18.34 29.02
C GLU A 616 19.98 -16.83 28.78
#